data_AF-A0A838IS86-F1
#
_entry.id   AF-A0A838IS86-F1
#
_cell.length_a   1.000
_cell.length_b   1.000
_cell.length_c   1.000
_cell.angle_alpha   90.00
_cell.angle_beta   90.00
_cell.angle_gamma   90.00
#
_symmetry.space_group_name_H-M   'P 1'
#
loop_
_entity.id
_entity.type
_entity.pdbx_description
1 polymer ?
#
loop_
_entity_poly.entity_id
_entity_poly.type
_entity_poly.pdbx_seq_one_letter_code
_entity_poly.pdbx_strand_id
1 'polypeptide(L)' 'MPVHRFRDVRDVPPPPAEDPHAPAFLDRVFDLWAFARSAVVAPLHPPGVQRFESIEAADAAREAAIFARMRSRRSEP' A
#
# COMPACT_ATOMS: atom_id res chain seq x y z
N MET A 1 -10.58 18.88 -9.61
CA MET A 1 -11.30 18.29 -8.45
C MET A 1 -11.25 19.26 -7.29
N PRO A 2 -12.39 19.65 -6.70
CA PRO A 2 -12.40 20.51 -5.51
C PRO A 2 -11.83 19.74 -4.31
N VAL A 3 -10.90 20.36 -3.58
CA VAL A 3 -10.36 19.81 -2.34
C VAL A 3 -11.01 20.53 -1.17
N HIS A 4 -11.82 19.80 -0.41
CA HIS A 4 -12.47 20.35 0.79
C HIS A 4 -11.47 20.35 1.96
N ARG A 5 -11.24 21.52 2.54
CA ARG A 5 -10.35 21.69 3.71
C ARG A 5 -11.22 21.90 4.94
N PHE A 6 -10.98 21.08 5.96
CA PHE A 6 -11.66 21.17 7.26
C PHE A 6 -10.68 21.71 8.29
N ARG A 7 -11.18 22.51 9.24
CA ARG A 7 -10.35 23.11 10.31
C ARG A 7 -10.05 22.09 11.40
N ASP A 8 -11.02 21.21 11.69
CA ASP A 8 -10.93 20.17 12.71
C ASP A 8 -11.38 18.83 12.11
N VAL A 9 -10.83 17.72 12.63
CA VAL A 9 -11.20 16.35 12.23
C VAL A 9 -12.67 16.06 12.55
N ARG A 10 -13.21 16.69 13.60
CA ARG A 10 -14.62 16.55 13.99
C ARG A 10 -15.59 17.18 12.98
N ASP A 11 -15.11 18.09 12.16
CA ASP A 11 -15.89 18.74 11.10
C ASP A 11 -15.93 17.89 9.81
N VAL A 12 -15.13 16.81 9.75
CA VAL A 12 -15.10 15.91 8.61
C VAL A 12 -16.36 15.04 8.68
N PRO A 13 -17.23 15.07 7.66
CA PRO A 13 -18.39 14.19 7.63
C PRO A 13 -17.91 12.73 7.65
N PRO A 14 -18.61 11.82 8.36
CA PRO A 14 -18.26 10.42 8.32
C PRO A 14 -18.36 9.91 6.87
N PRO A 15 -17.54 8.93 6.49
CA PRO A 15 -17.68 8.31 5.18
C PRO A 15 -19.10 7.76 5.03
N PRO A 16 -19.67 7.82 3.82
CA PRO A 16 -20.99 7.26 3.57
C PRO A 16 -20.99 5.77 3.97
N ALA A 17 -22.06 5.33 4.63
CA ALA A 17 -22.23 3.92 4.93
C ALA A 17 -22.37 3.14 3.61
N GLU A 18 -21.42 2.25 3.34
CA GLU A 18 -21.47 1.39 2.16
C GLU A 18 -22.12 0.06 2.53
N ASP A 19 -23.05 -0.41 1.70
CA ASP A 19 -23.62 -1.75 1.82
C ASP A 19 -22.63 -2.77 1.24
N PRO A 20 -22.08 -3.70 2.05
CA PRO A 20 -21.12 -4.70 1.58
C PRO A 20 -21.73 -5.70 0.58
N HIS A 21 -23.06 -5.76 0.47
CA HIS A 21 -23.76 -6.61 -0.48
C HIS A 21 -24.17 -5.87 -1.76
N ALA A 22 -23.93 -4.57 -1.86
CA ALA A 22 -24.20 -3.81 -3.07
C ALA A 22 -23.32 -4.34 -4.24
N PRO A 23 -23.87 -4.63 -5.42
CA PRO A 23 -23.09 -5.11 -6.56
C PRO A 23 -21.91 -4.18 -6.92
N ALA A 24 -22.14 -2.86 -6.87
CA ALA A 24 -21.10 -1.86 -7.13
C ALA A 24 -19.95 -1.85 -6.10
N PHE A 25 -20.17 -2.38 -4.89
CA PHE A 25 -19.09 -2.58 -3.92
C PHE A 25 -18.18 -3.73 -4.36
N LEU A 26 -18.78 -4.85 -4.78
CA LEU A 26 -18.05 -6.01 -5.29
C LEU A 26 -17.25 -5.67 -6.54
N ASP A 27 -17.81 -4.89 -7.47
CA ASP A 27 -17.08 -4.42 -8.65
C ASP A 27 -15.82 -3.62 -8.27
N ARG A 28 -15.94 -2.68 -7.33
CA ARG A 28 -14.79 -1.92 -6.81
C ARG A 28 -13.75 -2.80 -6.13
N VAL A 29 -14.18 -3.83 -5.39
CA VAL A 29 -13.27 -4.81 -4.78
C VAL A 29 -12.52 -5.60 -5.86
N PHE A 30 -13.21 -6.06 -6.90
CA PHE A 30 -12.59 -6.78 -8.01
C PHE A 30 -11.62 -5.89 -8.79
N ASP A 31 -11.96 -4.64 -9.05
CA ASP A 31 -11.08 -3.66 -9.69
C ASP A 31 -9.82 -3.43 -8.86
N LEU A 32 -9.96 -3.26 -7.55
CA LEU A 32 -8.82 -3.12 -6.63
C LEU A 32 -7.95 -4.37 -6.65
N TRP A 33 -8.54 -5.56 -6.69
CA TRP A 33 -7.81 -6.82 -6.72
C TRP A 33 -7.09 -7.02 -8.05
N ALA A 34 -7.72 -6.67 -9.18
CA ALA A 34 -7.11 -6.67 -10.50
C ALA A 34 -5.93 -5.69 -10.57
N PHE A 35 -6.12 -4.48 -10.05
CA PHE A 35 -5.03 -3.50 -9.93
C PHE A 35 -3.90 -4.05 -9.07
N ALA A 36 -4.18 -4.55 -7.86
CA ALA A 36 -3.17 -5.10 -6.95
C ALA A 36 -2.40 -6.27 -7.57
N ARG A 37 -3.08 -7.11 -8.36
CA ARG A 37 -2.45 -8.20 -9.10
C ARG A 37 -1.57 -7.70 -10.25
N SER A 38 -1.99 -6.66 -10.97
CA SER A 38 -1.22 -6.04 -12.05
C SER A 38 -0.04 -5.22 -11.54
N ALA A 39 -0.18 -4.62 -10.36
CA ALA A 39 0.89 -3.95 -9.65
C ALA A 39 1.77 -5.03 -9.02
N VAL A 40 2.58 -5.70 -9.84
CA VAL A 40 3.56 -6.70 -9.41
C VAL A 40 4.58 -6.02 -8.51
N VAL A 41 4.23 -5.95 -7.23
CA VAL A 41 5.07 -5.45 -6.16
C VAL A 41 5.60 -6.68 -5.45
N ALA A 42 6.72 -7.21 -5.94
CA ALA A 42 7.45 -8.24 -5.20
C ALA A 42 7.66 -7.77 -3.75
N PRO A 43 7.46 -8.63 -2.75
CA PRO A 43 7.67 -8.26 -1.36
C PRO A 43 9.14 -7.83 -1.16
N LEU A 44 9.37 -6.82 -0.31
CA LEU A 44 10.71 -6.30 -0.05
C LEU A 44 11.62 -7.33 0.62
N HIS A 45 11.02 -8.22 1.41
CA HIS A 45 11.69 -9.32 2.08
C HIS A 45 10.99 -10.64 1.72
N PRO A 46 11.69 -11.78 1.77
CA PRO A 46 11.05 -13.08 1.62
C PRO A 46 9.96 -13.27 2.68
N PRO A 47 8.87 -13.98 2.36
CA PRO A 47 7.81 -14.27 3.32
C PRO A 47 8.37 -15.04 4.52
N GLY A 48 7.98 -14.62 5.73
CA GLY A 48 8.44 -15.21 6.99
C GLY A 48 8.76 -14.17 8.06
N VAL A 49 9.24 -14.63 9.21
CA VAL A 49 9.70 -13.76 10.30
C VAL A 49 11.22 -13.59 10.19
N GLN A 50 11.68 -12.35 9.95
CA GLN A 50 13.07 -11.98 10.11
C GLN A 50 13.29 -11.39 11.51
N ARG A 51 14.33 -11.88 12.19
CA ARG A 51 14.77 -11.34 13.48
C ARG A 51 15.98 -10.44 13.25
N PHE A 52 15.95 -9.28 13.88
CA PHE A 52 17.05 -8.31 13.87
C PHE A 52 17.51 -8.09 15.29
N GLU A 53 18.80 -7.83 15.46
CA GLU A 53 19.42 -7.59 16.77
C GLU A 53 19.02 -6.22 17.36
N SER A 54 18.67 -5.27 16.49
CA SER A 54 18.21 -3.93 16.88
C SER A 54 17.23 -3.35 15.84
N ILE A 55 16.59 -2.23 16.17
CA ILE A 55 15.71 -1.49 15.26
C ILE A 55 16.53 -0.89 14.11
N GLU A 56 17.71 -0.36 14.41
CA GLU A 56 18.62 0.23 13.42
C GLU A 56 19.05 -0.81 12.38
N ALA A 57 19.28 -2.05 12.81
CA ALA A 57 19.60 -3.15 11.90
C ALA A 57 18.41 -3.50 10.98
N ALA A 58 17.17 -3.43 11.50
CA ALA A 58 15.96 -3.64 10.70
C ALA A 58 15.75 -2.50 9.67
N ASP A 59 15.96 -1.25 10.09
CA ASP A 59 15.83 -0.09 9.21
C ASP A 59 16.88 -0.10 8.10
N ALA A 60 18.14 -0.40 8.42
CA ALA A 60 19.21 -0.54 7.43
C ALA A 60 18.92 -1.67 6.42
N ALA A 61 18.40 -2.81 6.88
CA ALA A 61 18.02 -3.91 6.00
C ALA A 61 16.86 -3.54 5.07
N ARG A 62 15.88 -2.79 5.58
CA ARG A 62 14.75 -2.26 4.80
C ARG A 62 15.23 -1.27 3.74
N GLU A 63 16.08 -0.32 4.10
CA GLU A 63 16.64 0.65 3.15
C GLU A 63 17.44 -0.04 2.05
N ALA A 64 18.30 -0.99 2.41
CA ALA A 64 19.06 -1.78 1.45
C ALA A 64 18.15 -2.52 0.45
N ALA A 65 17.07 -3.14 0.94
CA ALA A 65 16.09 -3.83 0.09
C ALA A 65 15.36 -2.87 -0.85
N ILE A 66 14.99 -1.67 -0.36
CA ILE A 66 14.37 -0.62 -1.17
C ILE A 66 15.33 -0.17 -2.29
N PHE A 67 16.60 0.11 -1.96
CA PHE A 67 17.59 0.50 -2.97
C PHE A 67 17.85 -0.59 -4.00
N ALA A 68 17.98 -1.85 -3.59
CA ALA A 68 18.15 -2.99 -4.50
C ALA A 68 16.97 -3.07 -5.48
N ARG A 69 15.75 -2.92 -4.98
CA ARG A 69 14.54 -2.89 -5.80
C ARG A 69 14.51 -1.71 -6.78
N MET A 70 14.86 -0.51 -6.33
CA MET A 70 14.93 0.67 -7.21
C MET A 70 15.94 0.47 -8.35
N ARG A 71 17.09 -0.18 -8.08
CA ARG A 71 18.06 -0.53 -9.11
C ARG A 71 17.48 -1.51 -10.12
N SER A 72 16.86 -2.60 -9.67
CA SER A 72 16.27 -3.61 -10.57
C SER A 72 15.23 -3.03 -11.54
N ARG A 73 14.37 -2.12 -11.06
CA ARG A 73 13.36 -1.44 -11.88
C ARG A 73 13.91 -0.46 -12.91
N ARG A 74 15.12 0.06 -12.70
CA ARG A 74 15.79 0.96 -13.67
C ARG A 74 16.46 0.16 -14.80
N SER A 75 16.65 -1.13 -14.61
CA SER A 75 17.31 -2.04 -15.56
C SER A 75 16.33 -2.81 -16.45
N GLU A 76 15.03 -2.69 -16.21
CA GLU A 76 13.99 -3.21 -17.12
C GLU A 76 13.81 -2.24 -18.31
N PRO A 77 13.83 -2.75 -19.56
CA PRO A 77 13.72 -1.95 -20.78
C PRO A 77 12.35 -1.33 -21.01
#